data_AF-A0A6N7NTF6-F1
#
_entry.id   AF-A0A6N7NTF6-F1
#
_cell.length_a   1.000
_cell.length_b   1.000
_cell.length_c   1.000
_cell.angle_alpha   90.00
_cell.angle_beta   90.00
_cell.angle_gamma   90.00
#
_symmetry.space_group_name_H-M   'P 1'
#
loop_
_entity.id
_entity.type
_entity.pdbx_description
1 polymer ?
#
loop_
_entity_poly.entity_id
_entity_poly.type
_entity_poly.pdbx_seq_one_letter_code
_entity_poly.pdbx_strand_id
1 'polypeptide(L)'
;MEREPPHRPHGAEHPALDRVRREGRWWWLQARHARRVWRWALLAALAVFVLLVLLRKPLADWFWDEPQIEQLLAEGDRALAAGRLSDADGSGARERYQAVLALDGDRPQARQGLANTGAAALQQARDRLHAGDLDGSAQALALARELQVPQGEADAVARQLQARRSAGAGIGALLAQARNAFAAGRLDDGDSSALPLFQRILALQPDNLPALEGREDALSDLLLQARTLAGRGELAEAAAILRRARQFDAGHADLPASEEALARAVDQRLRQAQRALQRQQLDAAAQGFLAVLAVAADDPNAQRGREQALQAVVVRSQTSADDFQFDAAQRDAALAAELGASQAIRQQLAQRLQRARQAQQALQQPAISTAQRERQLRDHLRKIERAERAGQWISPPGHSAFDALREAQSLAPRDTRVKAAAARLLPASRRCFDDNLRQNRVQAAGACLQAWQTLSPTAAGLPSARLRLAQRWLAIGSERLGNGDLAFAAHAAEQARLLQPDLAELPAFEDRLRRAGGRAD
;
A
#
# COMPACT_ATOMS: atom_id res chain seq x y z
N MET A 1 99.42 -75.31 107.98
CA MET A 1 100.32 -76.28 107.35
C MET A 1 99.85 -76.41 105.91
N GLU A 2 100.53 -75.71 105.01
CA GLU A 2 101.57 -76.28 104.14
C GLU A 2 100.92 -76.98 102.93
N ARG A 3 101.32 -76.77 101.68
CA ARG A 3 102.38 -75.97 101.07
C ARG A 3 102.07 -76.01 99.57
N GLU A 4 102.13 -74.83 98.95
CA GLU A 4 102.57 -74.59 97.57
C GLU A 4 103.81 -75.42 97.16
N PRO A 5 104.28 -75.40 95.89
CA PRO A 5 103.63 -75.54 94.57
C PRO A 5 104.43 -76.62 93.76
N PRO A 6 104.93 -76.49 92.50
CA PRO A 6 104.53 -75.78 91.27
C PRO A 6 104.71 -76.65 89.97
N HIS A 7 104.55 -76.00 88.79
CA HIS A 7 105.30 -76.20 87.52
C HIS A 7 104.56 -76.77 86.27
N ARG A 8 104.23 -75.84 85.34
CA ARG A 8 104.61 -75.92 83.89
C ARG A 8 106.16 -75.80 83.77
N PRO A 9 106.92 -75.98 82.65
CA PRO A 9 106.55 -75.80 81.23
C PRO A 9 107.45 -76.50 80.13
N HIS A 10 107.20 -76.13 78.86
CA HIS A 10 108.11 -75.79 77.71
C HIS A 10 109.30 -76.64 77.21
N GLY A 11 109.39 -76.66 75.86
CA GLY A 11 110.59 -76.85 75.02
C GLY A 11 110.69 -78.25 74.42
N ALA A 12 110.99 -78.50 73.14
CA ALA A 12 111.62 -77.70 72.09
C ALA A 12 111.10 -78.22 70.72
N GLU A 13 110.67 -77.31 69.84
CA GLU A 13 111.34 -76.98 68.57
C GLU A 13 111.78 -78.17 67.71
N HIS A 14 111.13 -78.26 66.53
CA HIS A 14 111.69 -78.40 65.17
C HIS A 14 112.78 -79.47 64.89
N PRO A 15 113.11 -79.78 63.62
CA PRO A 15 112.35 -79.86 62.38
C PRO A 15 112.63 -81.21 61.66
N ALA A 16 112.13 -81.33 60.44
CA ALA A 16 112.69 -82.15 59.35
C ALA A 16 112.38 -83.67 59.29
N LEU A 17 112.08 -84.04 58.04
CA LEU A 17 112.17 -85.35 57.40
C LEU A 17 111.01 -86.34 57.56
N ASP A 18 110.72 -86.93 56.40
CA ASP A 18 110.28 -88.30 56.17
C ASP A 18 108.78 -88.64 56.07
N ARG A 19 108.40 -88.82 54.80
CA ARG A 19 107.66 -89.96 54.20
C ARG A 19 106.25 -89.64 53.70
N VAL A 20 105.95 -89.65 52.39
CA VAL A 20 106.16 -90.65 51.31
C VAL A 20 105.09 -91.74 51.27
N ARG A 21 104.60 -92.01 50.03
CA ARG A 21 104.04 -93.28 49.49
C ARG A 21 102.62 -93.66 49.90
N ARG A 22 101.80 -94.36 49.09
CA ARG A 22 101.72 -94.78 47.67
C ARG A 22 100.52 -95.74 47.61
N GLU A 23 99.86 -95.83 46.45
CA GLU A 23 99.12 -97.01 45.95
C GLU A 23 97.83 -97.41 46.73
N GLY A 24 96.79 -97.99 46.14
CA GLY A 24 96.59 -98.58 44.83
C GLY A 24 95.95 -99.97 44.98
N ARG A 25 94.74 -100.11 44.40
CA ARG A 25 93.98 -101.34 44.11
C ARG A 25 93.21 -101.93 45.29
N TRP A 26 91.91 -102.15 45.11
CA TRP A 26 91.31 -103.49 44.99
C TRP A 26 89.91 -103.34 44.37
N TRP A 27 89.77 -103.94 43.18
CA TRP A 27 88.55 -104.03 42.37
C TRP A 27 87.73 -105.24 42.85
N TRP A 28 86.41 -105.17 42.71
CA TRP A 28 85.37 -106.18 43.01
C TRP A 28 84.94 -106.38 44.46
N LEU A 29 83.73 -105.89 44.78
CA LEU A 29 82.59 -106.72 45.18
C LEU A 29 81.27 -105.93 45.14
N GLN A 30 80.29 -106.51 44.45
CA GLN A 30 78.84 -106.37 44.68
C GLN A 30 78.07 -105.19 44.08
N ALA A 31 78.04 -105.23 42.75
CA ALA A 31 76.84 -104.91 41.97
C ALA A 31 75.61 -105.75 42.41
N ARG A 32 74.74 -105.19 43.27
CA ARG A 32 73.35 -105.65 43.51
C ARG A 32 72.38 -104.50 43.89
N HIS A 33 72.52 -103.33 43.24
CA HIS A 33 71.68 -102.13 43.43
C HIS A 33 71.13 -101.56 42.10
N ALA A 34 70.16 -102.23 41.43
CA ALA A 34 69.62 -101.67 40.17
C ALA A 34 68.21 -102.12 39.73
N ARG A 35 67.22 -102.31 40.64
CA ARG A 35 65.81 -102.52 40.21
C ARG A 35 64.74 -101.71 40.96
N ARG A 36 65.05 -101.11 42.12
CA ARG A 36 64.05 -100.36 42.93
C ARG A 36 64.07 -98.85 42.68
N VAL A 37 65.23 -98.26 42.35
CA VAL A 37 65.38 -96.81 42.12
C VAL A 37 64.84 -96.38 40.74
N TRP A 38 65.01 -97.22 39.72
CA TRP A 38 64.52 -96.92 38.35
C TRP A 38 62.99 -96.82 38.25
N ARG A 39 62.24 -97.56 39.08
CA ARG A 39 60.76 -97.47 39.11
C ARG A 39 60.26 -96.13 39.63
N TRP A 40 60.95 -95.54 40.60
CA TRP A 40 60.61 -94.22 41.14
C TRP A 40 61.08 -93.07 40.25
N ALA A 41 62.23 -93.22 39.58
CA ALA A 41 62.69 -92.24 38.60
C ALA A 41 61.76 -92.14 37.38
N LEU A 42 61.22 -93.27 36.90
CA LEU A 42 60.30 -93.31 35.76
C LEU A 42 58.91 -92.75 36.13
N LEU A 43 58.44 -93.01 37.35
CA LEU A 43 57.21 -92.40 37.88
C LEU A 43 57.36 -90.88 38.08
N ALA A 44 58.50 -90.41 38.60
CA ALA A 44 58.77 -88.98 38.74
C ALA A 44 58.87 -88.28 37.38
N ALA A 45 59.53 -88.90 36.40
CA ALA A 45 59.61 -88.36 35.04
C ALA A 45 58.23 -88.30 34.35
N LEU A 46 57.39 -89.32 34.53
CA LEU A 46 56.02 -89.34 34.01
C LEU A 46 55.16 -88.25 34.68
N ALA A 47 55.30 -88.07 36.01
CA ALA A 47 54.58 -87.04 36.75
C ALA A 47 54.98 -85.62 36.30
N VAL A 48 56.28 -85.36 36.08
CA VAL A 48 56.79 -84.08 35.57
C VAL A 48 56.32 -83.85 34.13
N PHE A 49 56.30 -84.89 33.28
CA PHE A 49 55.82 -84.79 31.91
C PHE A 49 54.31 -84.48 31.86
N VAL A 50 53.50 -85.15 32.68
CA VAL A 50 52.07 -84.88 32.81
C VAL A 50 51.82 -83.48 33.36
N LEU A 51 52.61 -83.02 34.33
CA LEU A 51 52.55 -81.66 34.88
C LEU A 51 52.88 -80.61 33.79
N LEU A 52 53.91 -80.83 32.97
CA LEU A 52 54.26 -79.95 31.85
C LEU A 52 53.20 -79.92 30.74
N VAL A 53 52.55 -81.06 30.46
CA VAL A 53 51.46 -81.13 29.46
C VAL A 53 50.18 -80.45 29.97
N LEU A 54 49.88 -80.57 31.27
CA LEU A 54 48.72 -79.90 31.89
C LEU A 54 48.94 -78.38 32.05
N LEU A 55 50.18 -77.93 32.32
CA LEU A 55 50.54 -76.51 32.40
C LEU A 55 50.80 -75.85 31.03
N ARG A 56 50.82 -76.60 29.92
CA ARG A 56 51.03 -76.05 28.58
C ARG A 56 49.93 -75.08 28.13
N LYS A 57 48.68 -75.31 28.54
CA LYS A 57 47.53 -74.46 28.18
C LYS A 57 47.52 -73.10 28.90
N PRO A 58 47.66 -73.02 30.23
CA PRO A 58 47.61 -71.72 30.92
C PRO A 58 48.79 -70.78 30.64
N LEU A 59 49.95 -71.29 30.18
CA LEU A 59 51.10 -70.44 29.84
C LEU A 59 51.03 -69.86 28.41
N ALA A 60 50.26 -70.46 27.50
CA ALA A 60 50.08 -69.95 26.13
C ALA A 60 49.09 -68.77 26.09
N ASP A 61 48.05 -68.82 26.93
CA ASP A 61 47.00 -67.80 27.00
C ASP A 61 47.43 -66.51 27.73
N TRP A 62 48.54 -66.54 28.46
CA TRP A 62 49.03 -65.39 29.24
C TRP A 62 49.88 -64.40 28.42
N PHE A 63 50.31 -64.78 27.22
CA PHE A 63 51.28 -64.00 26.43
C PHE A 63 50.68 -63.32 25.18
N TRP A 64 49.35 -63.38 24.98
CA TRP A 64 48.65 -62.78 23.83
C TRP A 64 47.43 -61.95 24.27
N ASP A 65 47.48 -60.63 24.05
CA ASP A 65 46.38 -59.65 24.28
C ASP A 65 45.23 -59.74 23.24
N GLU A 66 45.26 -60.73 22.34
CA GLU A 66 44.26 -60.98 21.30
C GLU A 66 42.79 -61.11 21.79
N PRO A 67 42.45 -61.83 22.89
CA PRO A 67 41.04 -62.05 23.24
C PRO A 67 40.33 -60.80 23.77
N GLN A 68 41.07 -59.88 24.41
CA GLN A 68 40.51 -58.63 24.93
C GLN A 68 40.22 -57.62 23.80
N ILE A 69 41.10 -57.56 22.79
CA ILE A 69 40.91 -56.72 21.60
C ILE A 69 39.68 -57.18 20.79
N GLU A 70 39.55 -58.50 20.56
CA GLU A 70 38.39 -59.07 19.85
C GLU A 70 37.08 -58.85 20.62
N GLN A 71 37.11 -58.93 21.95
CA GLN A 71 35.94 -58.62 22.77
C GLN A 71 35.52 -57.15 22.65
N LEU A 72 36.46 -56.20 22.72
CA LEU A 72 36.18 -54.77 22.58
C LEU A 72 35.67 -54.40 21.18
N LEU A 73 36.19 -55.04 20.13
CA LEU A 73 35.69 -54.88 18.76
C LEU A 73 34.23 -55.37 18.64
N ALA A 74 33.94 -56.57 19.16
CA ALA A 74 32.57 -57.10 19.15
C ALA A 74 31.59 -56.26 19.98
N GLU A 75 32.04 -55.69 21.09
CA GLU A 75 31.25 -54.75 21.89
C GLU A 75 31.01 -53.43 21.14
N GLY A 76 32.03 -52.91 20.44
CA GLY A 76 31.93 -51.75 19.57
C GLY A 76 30.92 -51.95 18.44
N ASP A 77 30.98 -53.09 17.74
CA ASP A 77 30.04 -53.44 16.67
C ASP A 77 28.59 -53.53 17.17
N ARG A 78 28.39 -54.10 18.37
CA ARG A 78 27.06 -54.14 19.02
C ARG A 78 26.58 -52.74 19.40
N ALA A 79 27.45 -51.90 19.96
CA ALA A 79 27.10 -50.53 20.32
C ALA A 79 26.73 -49.70 19.07
N LEU A 80 27.47 -49.87 17.97
CA LEU A 80 27.19 -49.24 16.68
C LEU A 80 25.85 -49.71 16.12
N ALA A 81 25.60 -51.02 16.09
CA ALA A 81 24.32 -51.59 15.63
C ALA A 81 23.12 -51.14 16.48
N ALA A 82 23.34 -50.90 17.78
CA ALA A 82 22.33 -50.37 18.70
C ALA A 82 22.14 -48.84 18.59
N GLY A 83 22.89 -48.14 17.73
CA GLY A 83 22.84 -46.68 17.61
C GLY A 83 23.46 -45.92 18.79
N ARG A 84 24.21 -46.61 19.67
CA ARG A 84 24.94 -46.01 20.79
C ARG A 84 26.32 -45.56 20.32
N LEU A 85 26.35 -44.44 19.61
CA LEU A 85 27.57 -43.99 18.92
C LEU A 85 28.64 -43.41 19.85
N SER A 86 28.22 -42.73 20.91
CA SER A 86 29.09 -42.23 21.98
C SER A 86 28.32 -42.20 23.29
N ASP A 87 28.99 -42.55 24.39
CA ASP A 87 28.41 -42.56 25.73
C ASP A 87 29.48 -42.19 26.77
N ALA A 88 29.11 -41.40 27.78
CA ALA A 88 30.04 -40.93 28.81
C ALA A 88 30.55 -42.07 29.70
N ASP A 89 29.77 -43.15 29.83
CA ASP A 89 30.11 -44.33 30.61
C ASP A 89 31.10 -45.28 29.88
N GLY A 90 31.57 -44.90 28.69
CA GLY A 90 32.50 -45.69 27.87
C GLY A 90 31.86 -46.90 27.17
N SER A 91 30.53 -47.01 27.19
CA SER A 91 29.75 -48.04 26.50
C SER A 91 29.46 -47.75 25.03
N GLY A 92 29.81 -46.55 24.54
CA GLY A 92 29.56 -46.17 23.15
C GLY A 92 30.54 -46.79 22.17
N ALA A 93 30.12 -46.87 20.91
CA ALA A 93 30.92 -47.43 19.82
C ALA A 93 32.26 -46.69 19.66
N ARG A 94 32.24 -45.35 19.73
CA ARG A 94 33.46 -44.52 19.68
C ARG A 94 34.46 -44.93 20.76
N GLU A 95 34.01 -45.00 22.02
CA GLU A 95 34.88 -45.26 23.16
C GLU A 95 35.46 -46.69 23.09
N ARG A 96 34.67 -47.67 22.63
CA ARG A 96 35.12 -49.06 22.45
C ARG A 96 36.19 -49.19 21.36
N TYR A 97 35.99 -48.59 20.19
CA TYR A 97 37.01 -48.63 19.13
C TYR A 97 38.25 -47.77 19.46
N GLN A 98 38.10 -46.66 20.19
CA GLN A 98 39.25 -45.89 20.71
C GLN A 98 40.06 -46.68 21.74
N ALA A 99 39.39 -47.43 22.63
CA ALA A 99 40.07 -48.33 23.56
C ALA A 99 40.88 -49.41 22.83
N VAL A 100 40.37 -49.94 21.72
CA VAL A 100 41.14 -50.87 20.86
C VAL A 100 42.37 -50.19 20.27
N LEU A 101 42.25 -48.96 19.74
CA LEU A 101 43.40 -48.22 19.19
C LEU A 101 44.42 -47.79 20.24
N ALA A 102 44.01 -47.65 21.50
CA ALA A 102 44.93 -47.38 22.62
C ALA A 102 45.76 -48.60 23.00
N LEU A 103 45.22 -49.81 22.80
CA LEU A 103 45.92 -51.09 23.01
C LEU A 103 46.79 -51.46 21.81
N ASP A 104 46.27 -51.27 20.59
CA ASP A 104 46.97 -51.53 19.34
C ASP A 104 46.64 -50.47 18.28
N GLY A 105 47.57 -49.53 18.12
CA GLY A 105 47.42 -48.37 17.24
C GLY A 105 47.38 -48.68 15.75
N ASP A 106 47.71 -49.91 15.31
CA ASP A 106 47.72 -50.29 13.89
C ASP A 106 46.59 -51.24 13.46
N ARG A 107 45.53 -51.37 14.27
CA ARG A 107 44.37 -52.20 13.91
C ARG A 107 43.48 -51.55 12.84
N PRO A 108 43.38 -52.13 11.63
CA PRO A 108 42.51 -51.58 10.59
C PRO A 108 41.02 -51.72 10.93
N GLN A 109 40.61 -52.77 11.66
CA GLN A 109 39.20 -52.97 12.03
C GLN A 109 38.69 -51.85 12.95
N ALA A 110 39.48 -51.41 13.92
CA ALA A 110 39.08 -50.34 14.83
C ALA A 110 39.01 -48.97 14.12
N ARG A 111 39.94 -48.69 13.20
CA ARG A 111 39.87 -47.48 12.33
C ARG A 111 38.61 -47.50 11.45
N GLN A 112 38.29 -48.65 10.87
CA GLN A 112 37.07 -48.82 10.08
C GLN A 112 35.82 -48.69 10.95
N GLY A 113 35.83 -49.24 12.17
CA GLY A 113 34.74 -49.11 13.15
C GLY A 113 34.47 -47.65 13.54
N LEU A 114 35.52 -46.86 13.77
CA LEU A 114 35.40 -45.41 14.00
C LEU A 114 34.86 -44.68 12.77
N ALA A 115 35.31 -45.02 11.57
CA ALA A 115 34.79 -44.44 10.33
C ALA A 115 33.29 -44.75 10.14
N ASN A 116 32.88 -46.00 10.41
CA ASN A 116 31.48 -46.42 10.37
C ASN A 116 30.65 -45.71 11.45
N THR A 117 31.21 -45.51 12.65
CA THR A 117 30.59 -44.76 13.75
C THR A 117 30.40 -43.29 13.38
N GLY A 118 31.37 -42.67 12.70
CA GLY A 118 31.26 -41.32 12.16
C GLY A 118 30.15 -41.20 11.10
N ALA A 119 30.09 -42.15 10.16
CA ALA A 119 29.03 -42.20 9.15
C ALA A 119 27.63 -42.36 9.77
N ALA A 120 27.50 -43.23 10.78
CA ALA A 120 26.27 -43.40 11.55
C ALA A 120 25.88 -42.12 12.31
N ALA A 121 26.85 -41.38 12.86
CA ALA A 121 26.61 -40.12 13.57
C ALA A 121 26.12 -39.03 12.62
N LEU A 122 26.67 -38.99 11.40
CA LEU A 122 26.20 -38.09 10.36
C LEU A 122 24.78 -38.42 9.90
N GLN A 123 24.44 -39.71 9.78
CA GLN A 123 23.08 -40.13 9.46
C GLN A 123 22.11 -39.77 10.59
N GLN A 124 22.47 -40.02 11.85
CA GLN A 124 21.69 -39.61 13.02
C GLN A 124 21.48 -38.08 13.06
N ALA A 125 22.49 -37.29 12.66
CA ALA A 125 22.35 -35.84 12.56
C ALA A 125 21.32 -35.42 11.51
N ARG A 126 21.25 -36.11 10.36
CA ARG A 126 20.25 -35.88 9.31
C ARG A 126 18.85 -36.26 9.80
N ASP A 127 18.70 -37.43 10.41
CA ASP A 127 17.40 -37.92 10.88
C ASP A 127 16.82 -37.01 11.97
N ARG A 128 17.66 -36.56 12.92
CA ARG A 128 17.24 -35.58 13.95
C ARG A 128 16.90 -34.22 13.35
N LEU A 129 17.64 -33.78 12.34
CA LEU A 129 17.31 -32.55 11.61
C LEU A 129 15.94 -32.64 10.91
N HIS A 130 15.63 -33.79 10.32
CA HIS A 130 14.32 -34.06 9.73
C HIS A 130 13.19 -34.13 10.77
N ALA A 131 13.48 -34.67 11.96
CA ALA A 131 12.55 -34.71 13.09
C ALA A 131 12.36 -33.35 13.80
N GLY A 132 13.13 -32.32 13.44
CA GLY A 132 13.07 -30.99 14.06
C GLY A 132 13.88 -30.84 15.35
N ASP A 133 14.59 -31.89 15.78
CA ASP A 133 15.50 -31.86 16.92
C ASP A 133 16.85 -31.24 16.51
N LEU A 134 16.88 -29.90 16.49
CA LEU A 134 18.05 -29.14 16.05
C LEU A 134 19.25 -29.31 16.98
N ASP A 135 19.01 -29.48 18.29
CA ASP A 135 20.08 -29.61 19.28
C ASP A 135 20.66 -31.02 19.28
N GLY A 136 19.81 -32.05 19.20
CA GLY A 136 20.28 -33.41 19.00
C GLY A 136 20.96 -33.63 17.65
N SER A 137 20.53 -32.92 16.59
CA SER A 137 21.24 -32.90 15.30
C SER A 137 22.62 -32.25 15.41
N ALA A 138 22.74 -31.13 16.14
CA ALA A 138 24.01 -30.45 16.36
C ALA A 138 25.01 -31.33 17.13
N GLN A 139 24.55 -32.04 18.16
CA GLN A 139 25.36 -32.98 18.95
C GLN A 139 25.87 -34.14 18.09
N ALA A 140 25.00 -34.77 17.29
CA ALA A 140 25.37 -35.87 16.41
C ALA A 140 26.34 -35.41 15.30
N LEU A 141 26.16 -34.19 14.77
CA LEU A 141 27.08 -33.59 13.81
C LEU A 141 28.45 -33.27 14.43
N ALA A 142 28.51 -32.84 15.69
CA ALA A 142 29.76 -32.63 16.40
C ALA A 142 30.55 -33.94 16.57
N LEU A 143 29.86 -35.02 16.96
CA LEU A 143 30.44 -36.37 17.02
C LEU A 143 30.97 -36.84 15.66
N ALA A 144 30.20 -36.65 14.58
CA ALA A 144 30.63 -37.01 13.23
C ALA A 144 31.90 -36.25 12.79
N ARG A 145 32.02 -34.97 13.17
CA ARG A 145 33.21 -34.15 12.89
C ARG A 145 34.43 -34.60 13.71
N GLU A 146 34.23 -34.98 14.96
CA GLU A 146 35.29 -35.53 15.82
C GLU A 146 35.85 -36.84 15.23
N LEU A 147 35.00 -37.66 14.64
CA LEU A 147 35.35 -38.91 13.97
C LEU A 147 35.85 -38.71 12.51
N GLN A 148 36.16 -37.48 12.12
CA GLN A 148 36.82 -37.13 10.84
C GLN A 148 36.07 -37.59 9.58
N VAL A 149 34.73 -37.55 9.61
CA VAL A 149 33.88 -37.79 8.43
C VAL A 149 34.20 -36.77 7.31
N PRO A 150 34.07 -37.13 6.01
CA PRO A 150 34.35 -36.21 4.90
C PRO A 150 33.67 -34.85 5.04
N GLN A 151 34.45 -33.77 4.95
CA GLN A 151 33.99 -32.40 5.23
C GLN A 151 32.79 -31.99 4.38
N GLY A 152 32.76 -32.36 3.10
CA GLY A 152 31.67 -32.00 2.19
C GLY A 152 30.30 -32.50 2.65
N GLU A 153 30.24 -33.68 3.29
CA GLU A 153 28.98 -34.22 3.80
C GLU A 153 28.57 -33.60 5.14
N ALA A 154 29.53 -33.39 6.05
CA ALA A 154 29.28 -32.72 7.32
C ALA A 154 28.84 -31.26 7.13
N ASP A 155 29.43 -30.55 6.17
CA ASP A 155 29.09 -29.15 5.87
C ASP A 155 27.75 -29.00 5.18
N ALA A 156 27.28 -30.00 4.43
CA ALA A 156 25.92 -30.02 3.90
C ALA A 156 24.89 -30.03 5.04
N VAL A 157 25.06 -30.90 6.04
CA VAL A 157 24.16 -30.98 7.21
C VAL A 157 24.28 -29.72 8.07
N ALA A 158 25.50 -29.21 8.27
CA ALA A 158 25.73 -27.97 9.03
C ALA A 158 25.00 -26.76 8.42
N ARG A 159 25.03 -26.60 7.09
CA ARG A 159 24.32 -25.52 6.39
C ARG A 159 22.81 -25.64 6.55
N GLN A 160 22.25 -26.84 6.44
CA GLN A 160 20.81 -27.05 6.62
C GLN A 160 20.36 -26.79 8.07
N LEU A 161 21.14 -27.25 9.05
CA LEU A 161 20.91 -26.97 10.47
C LEU A 161 20.94 -25.46 10.77
N GLN A 162 21.94 -24.74 10.24
CA GLN A 162 22.03 -23.29 10.40
C GLN A 162 20.86 -22.57 9.74
N ALA A 163 20.46 -22.98 8.53
CA ALA A 163 19.31 -22.42 7.84
C ALA A 163 18.01 -22.59 8.66
N ARG A 164 17.78 -23.79 9.22
CA ARG A 164 16.63 -24.07 10.09
C ARG A 164 16.64 -23.22 11.37
N ARG A 165 17.80 -23.07 12.01
CA ARG A 165 17.97 -22.21 13.20
C ARG A 165 17.70 -20.74 12.89
N SER A 166 18.24 -20.22 11.78
CA SER A 166 17.99 -18.83 11.36
C SER A 166 16.52 -18.57 11.02
N ALA A 167 15.84 -19.52 10.39
CA ALA A 167 14.41 -19.42 10.10
C ALA A 167 13.57 -19.39 11.40
N GLY A 168 13.87 -20.26 12.37
CA GLY A 168 13.22 -20.26 13.68
C GLY A 168 13.45 -18.98 14.48
N ALA A 169 14.68 -18.46 14.49
CA ALA A 169 15.00 -17.20 15.14
C ALA A 169 14.26 -16.01 14.52
N GLY A 170 14.09 -16.00 13.18
CA GLY A 170 13.29 -15.00 12.47
C GLY A 170 11.82 -15.02 12.90
N ILE A 171 11.22 -16.20 13.06
CA ILE A 171 9.83 -16.35 13.53
C ILE A 171 9.71 -15.91 14.99
N GLY A 172 10.66 -16.27 15.86
CA GLY A 172 10.68 -15.81 17.25
C GLY A 172 10.76 -14.28 17.36
N ALA A 173 11.59 -13.64 16.54
CA ALA A 173 11.68 -12.18 16.48
C ALA A 173 10.37 -11.54 15.95
N LEU A 174 9.74 -12.12 14.93
CA LEU A 174 8.44 -11.68 14.43
C LEU A 174 7.34 -11.81 15.48
N LEU A 175 7.32 -12.91 16.24
CA LEU A 175 6.35 -13.12 17.31
C LEU A 175 6.52 -12.09 18.43
N ALA A 176 7.76 -11.78 18.80
CA ALA A 176 8.04 -10.71 19.76
C ALA A 176 7.57 -9.34 19.24
N GLN A 177 7.79 -9.04 17.95
CA GLN A 177 7.28 -7.80 17.33
C GLN A 177 5.75 -7.75 17.35
N ALA A 178 5.07 -8.85 17.00
CA ALA A 178 3.61 -8.95 17.00
C ALA A 178 3.04 -8.69 18.40
N ARG A 179 3.62 -9.33 19.43
CA ARG A 179 3.23 -9.12 20.83
C ARG A 179 3.47 -7.68 21.31
N ASN A 180 4.58 -7.06 20.91
CA ASN A 180 4.85 -5.66 21.23
C ASN A 180 3.87 -4.70 20.53
N ALA A 181 3.50 -4.99 19.28
CA ALA A 181 2.49 -4.20 18.57
C ALA A 181 1.11 -4.34 19.23
N PHE A 182 0.74 -5.57 19.62
CA PHE A 182 -0.50 -5.84 20.34
C PHE A 182 -0.54 -5.12 21.69
N ALA A 183 0.51 -5.23 22.50
CA ALA A 183 0.62 -4.53 23.79
C ALA A 183 0.58 -2.99 23.64
N ALA A 184 1.01 -2.46 22.50
CA ALA A 184 0.93 -1.03 22.17
C ALA A 184 -0.44 -0.62 21.60
N GLY A 185 -1.40 -1.53 21.48
CA GLY A 185 -2.73 -1.27 20.91
C GLY A 185 -2.74 -1.07 19.39
N ARG A 186 -1.65 -1.40 18.68
CA ARG A 186 -1.56 -1.32 17.22
C ARG A 186 -2.05 -2.63 16.61
N LEU A 187 -3.35 -2.71 16.36
CA LEU A 187 -4.02 -3.96 15.98
C LEU A 187 -3.94 -4.25 14.48
N ASP A 188 -4.41 -3.33 13.63
CA ASP A 188 -4.62 -3.56 12.19
C ASP A 188 -4.02 -2.49 11.26
N ASP A 189 -3.50 -1.38 11.80
CA ASP A 189 -3.02 -0.26 11.00
C ASP A 189 -1.58 -0.48 10.47
N GLY A 190 -1.48 -0.93 9.22
CA GLY A 190 -0.21 -1.14 8.51
C GLY A 190 0.54 -2.44 8.85
N ASP A 191 1.57 -2.75 8.06
CA ASP A 191 2.25 -4.05 8.06
C ASP A 191 2.96 -4.41 9.39
N SER A 192 3.26 -3.41 10.21
CA SER A 192 3.90 -3.59 11.53
C SER A 192 2.91 -3.71 12.68
N SER A 193 1.61 -3.77 12.40
CA SER A 193 0.56 -3.99 13.41
C SER A 193 0.40 -5.47 13.74
N ALA A 194 -0.23 -5.75 14.88
CA ALA A 194 -0.32 -7.09 15.46
C ALA A 194 -0.90 -8.13 14.48
N LEU A 195 -2.07 -7.84 13.88
CA LEU A 195 -2.78 -8.78 13.01
C LEU A 195 -1.99 -9.12 11.73
N PRO A 196 -1.44 -8.16 10.96
CA PRO A 196 -0.55 -8.48 9.84
C PRO A 196 0.69 -9.29 10.23
N LEU A 197 1.29 -9.00 11.39
CA LEU A 197 2.47 -9.74 11.88
C LEU A 197 2.12 -11.18 12.25
N PHE A 198 1.02 -11.42 12.97
CA PHE A 198 0.54 -12.77 13.26
C PHE A 198 0.18 -13.52 11.97
N GLN A 199 -0.51 -12.87 11.03
CA GLN A 199 -0.84 -13.45 9.72
C GLN A 199 0.42 -13.87 8.95
N ARG A 200 1.49 -13.06 9.00
CA ARG A 200 2.77 -13.40 8.36
C ARG A 200 3.44 -14.61 9.00
N ILE A 201 3.36 -14.76 10.32
CA ILE A 201 3.85 -15.95 11.02
C ILE A 201 3.04 -17.17 10.58
N LEU A 202 1.71 -17.06 10.55
CA LEU A 202 0.80 -18.15 10.16
C LEU A 202 0.95 -18.55 8.68
N ALA A 203 1.31 -17.63 7.80
CA ALA A 203 1.65 -17.94 6.41
C ALA A 203 2.92 -18.80 6.29
N LEU A 204 3.85 -18.70 7.24
CA LEU A 204 5.07 -19.51 7.30
C LEU A 204 4.88 -20.80 8.11
N GLN A 205 4.08 -20.75 9.17
CA GLN A 205 3.78 -21.84 10.08
C GLN A 205 2.29 -21.82 10.47
N PRO A 206 1.42 -22.51 9.72
CA PRO A 206 -0.03 -22.51 9.97
C PRO A 206 -0.42 -23.01 11.37
N ASP A 207 0.35 -23.95 11.93
CA ASP A 207 0.08 -24.58 13.23
C ASP A 207 0.81 -23.88 14.41
N ASN A 208 1.29 -22.65 14.21
CA ASN A 208 1.97 -21.90 15.27
C ASN A 208 0.95 -21.42 16.32
N LEU A 209 0.77 -22.20 17.38
CA LEU A 209 -0.20 -21.92 18.46
C LEU A 209 -0.10 -20.50 19.03
N PRO A 210 1.10 -19.98 19.41
CA PRO A 210 1.22 -18.61 19.91
C PRO A 210 0.75 -17.52 18.94
N ALA A 211 0.90 -17.75 17.62
CA ALA A 211 0.45 -16.81 16.61
C ALA A 211 -1.05 -16.93 16.33
N LEU A 212 -1.62 -18.14 16.42
CA LEU A 212 -3.07 -18.35 16.37
C LEU A 212 -3.74 -17.64 17.54
N GLU A 213 -3.33 -17.93 18.77
CA GLU A 213 -3.86 -17.30 20.00
C GLU A 213 -3.74 -15.77 19.93
N GLY A 214 -2.55 -15.26 19.58
CA GLY A 214 -2.33 -13.81 19.48
C GLY A 214 -3.19 -13.13 18.40
N ARG A 215 -3.51 -13.82 17.30
CA ARG A 215 -4.43 -13.31 16.27
C ARG A 215 -5.87 -13.26 16.80
N GLU A 216 -6.34 -14.32 17.47
CA GLU A 216 -7.67 -14.36 18.07
C GLU A 216 -7.84 -13.22 19.09
N ASP A 217 -6.88 -13.06 20.02
CA ASP A 217 -6.92 -11.98 21.02
C ASP A 217 -6.96 -10.58 20.36
N ALA A 218 -6.11 -10.36 19.35
CA ALA A 218 -6.07 -9.10 18.62
C ALA A 218 -7.36 -8.83 17.82
N LEU A 219 -8.02 -9.87 17.30
CA LEU A 219 -9.31 -9.76 16.63
C LEU A 219 -10.43 -9.45 17.62
N SER A 220 -10.47 -10.09 18.79
CA SER A 220 -11.43 -9.78 19.86
C SER A 220 -11.34 -8.31 20.28
N ASP A 221 -10.13 -7.78 20.45
CA ASP A 221 -9.92 -6.36 20.78
C ASP A 221 -10.37 -5.42 19.65
N LEU A 222 -10.05 -5.75 18.40
CA LEU A 222 -10.47 -4.97 17.24
C LEU A 222 -12.00 -4.95 17.09
N LEU A 223 -12.64 -6.10 17.30
CA LEU A 223 -14.10 -6.22 17.26
C LEU A 223 -14.77 -5.51 18.44
N LEU A 224 -14.15 -5.49 19.62
CA LEU A 224 -14.61 -4.67 20.74
C LEU A 224 -14.55 -3.16 20.41
N GLN A 225 -13.50 -2.70 19.72
CA GLN A 225 -13.43 -1.32 19.24
C GLN A 225 -14.57 -1.02 18.25
N ALA A 226 -14.86 -1.93 17.30
CA ALA A 226 -15.97 -1.78 16.37
C ALA A 226 -17.31 -1.64 17.09
N ARG A 227 -17.57 -2.48 18.11
CA ARG A 227 -18.80 -2.39 18.94
C ARG A 227 -18.90 -1.07 19.69
N THR A 228 -17.77 -0.57 20.20
CA THR A 228 -17.70 0.72 20.89
C THR A 228 -18.04 1.89 19.95
N LEU A 229 -17.48 1.89 18.74
CA LEU A 229 -17.78 2.88 17.71
C LEU A 229 -19.24 2.83 17.26
N ALA A 230 -19.79 1.63 17.07
CA ALA A 230 -21.21 1.43 16.80
C ALA A 230 -22.09 2.01 17.93
N GLY A 231 -21.72 1.80 19.20
CA GLY A 231 -22.40 2.37 20.37
C GLY A 231 -22.37 3.90 20.43
N ARG A 232 -21.28 4.53 19.96
CA ARG A 232 -21.17 5.99 19.78
C ARG A 232 -21.89 6.49 18.53
N GLY A 233 -22.28 5.58 17.64
CA GLY A 233 -22.96 5.87 16.38
C GLY A 233 -22.01 6.34 15.28
N GLU A 234 -20.74 5.98 15.37
CA GLU A 234 -19.71 6.13 14.33
C GLU A 234 -19.80 4.95 13.36
N LEU A 235 -20.93 4.88 12.65
CA LEU A 235 -21.36 3.68 11.92
C LEU A 235 -20.38 3.28 10.80
N ALA A 236 -19.89 4.26 10.04
CA ALA A 236 -18.99 4.01 8.91
C ALA A 236 -17.63 3.44 9.36
N GLU A 237 -17.11 3.94 10.48
CA GLU A 237 -15.84 3.46 11.05
C GLU A 237 -15.98 2.05 11.62
N ALA A 238 -17.06 1.81 12.38
CA ALA A 238 -17.40 0.47 12.87
C ALA A 238 -17.52 -0.55 11.71
N ALA A 239 -18.23 -0.18 10.65
CA ALA A 239 -18.38 -1.02 9.45
C ALA A 239 -17.05 -1.26 8.73
N ALA A 240 -16.16 -0.27 8.70
CA ALA A 240 -14.83 -0.42 8.12
C ALA A 240 -13.97 -1.41 8.93
N ILE A 241 -14.01 -1.34 10.26
CA ILE A 241 -13.32 -2.30 11.13
C ILE A 241 -13.86 -3.72 10.90
N LEU A 242 -15.18 -3.92 10.89
CA LEU A 242 -15.76 -5.26 10.66
C LEU A 242 -15.33 -5.86 9.32
N ARG A 243 -15.29 -5.05 8.25
CA ARG A 243 -14.79 -5.51 6.94
C ARG A 243 -13.33 -5.96 7.00
N ARG A 244 -12.46 -5.23 7.71
CA ARG A 244 -11.05 -5.61 7.88
C ARG A 244 -10.90 -6.85 8.77
N ALA A 245 -11.65 -6.94 9.87
CA ALA A 245 -11.66 -8.13 10.72
C ALA A 245 -11.99 -9.41 9.93
N ARG A 246 -13.02 -9.36 9.05
CA ARG A 246 -13.35 -10.48 8.15
C ARG A 246 -12.24 -10.88 7.18
N GLN A 247 -11.34 -9.96 6.82
CA GLN A 247 -10.21 -10.27 5.93
C GLN A 247 -9.13 -11.07 6.66
N PHE A 248 -9.01 -10.92 7.98
CA PHE A 248 -8.09 -11.70 8.81
C PHE A 248 -8.68 -13.05 9.21
N ASP A 249 -9.93 -13.06 9.69
CA ASP A 249 -10.68 -14.28 9.95
C ASP A 249 -12.20 -14.03 9.84
N ALA A 250 -12.83 -14.68 8.86
CA ALA A 250 -14.27 -14.62 8.66
C ALA A 250 -15.05 -15.54 9.63
N GLY A 251 -14.38 -16.51 10.26
CA GLY A 251 -14.97 -17.48 11.19
C GLY A 251 -14.86 -17.08 12.66
N HIS A 252 -14.28 -15.91 12.96
CA HIS A 252 -14.01 -15.48 14.34
C HIS A 252 -15.29 -15.41 15.20
N ALA A 253 -15.21 -15.93 16.43
CA ALA A 253 -16.37 -16.14 17.29
C ALA A 253 -17.13 -14.84 17.66
N ASP A 254 -16.42 -13.71 17.82
CA ASP A 254 -17.02 -12.41 18.17
C ASP A 254 -17.62 -11.65 16.98
N LEU A 255 -17.41 -12.12 15.75
CA LEU A 255 -17.85 -11.40 14.56
C LEU A 255 -19.38 -11.26 14.49
N PRO A 256 -20.20 -12.33 14.67
CA PRO A 256 -21.66 -12.22 14.60
C PRO A 256 -22.24 -11.23 15.64
N ALA A 257 -21.73 -11.25 16.87
CA ALA A 257 -22.18 -10.31 17.91
C ALA A 257 -21.83 -8.85 17.56
N SER A 258 -20.71 -8.63 16.88
CA SER A 258 -20.26 -7.30 16.47
C SER A 258 -21.05 -6.77 15.27
N GLU A 259 -21.41 -7.66 14.34
CA GLU A 259 -22.32 -7.35 13.23
C GLU A 259 -23.72 -7.00 13.73
N GLU A 260 -24.24 -7.75 14.69
CA GLU A 260 -25.52 -7.46 15.32
C GLU A 260 -25.50 -6.11 16.05
N ALA A 261 -24.41 -5.77 16.74
CA ALA A 261 -24.25 -4.47 17.38
C ALA A 261 -24.28 -3.32 16.37
N LEU A 262 -23.62 -3.47 15.22
CA LEU A 262 -23.68 -2.49 14.14
C LEU A 262 -25.10 -2.37 13.56
N ALA A 263 -25.77 -3.49 13.29
CA ALA A 263 -27.14 -3.50 12.77
C ALA A 263 -28.10 -2.76 13.73
N ARG A 264 -28.01 -3.02 15.04
CA ARG A 264 -28.79 -2.32 16.06
C ARG A 264 -28.50 -0.81 16.09
N ALA A 265 -27.24 -0.42 15.93
CA ALA A 265 -26.84 0.99 15.88
C ALA A 265 -27.37 1.71 14.63
N VAL A 266 -27.33 1.04 13.47
CA VAL A 266 -27.91 1.53 12.21
C VAL A 266 -29.43 1.76 12.37
N ASP A 267 -30.15 0.78 12.89
CA ASP A 267 -31.59 0.87 13.16
C ASP A 267 -31.94 2.02 14.11
N GLN A 268 -31.15 2.19 15.17
CA GLN A 268 -31.33 3.28 16.13
C GLN A 268 -31.11 4.64 15.45
N ARG A 269 -30.05 4.77 14.64
CA ARG A 269 -29.75 6.00 13.91
C ARG A 269 -30.85 6.34 12.90
N LEU A 270 -31.38 5.35 12.20
CA LEU A 270 -32.51 5.52 11.28
C LEU A 270 -33.75 6.05 11.99
N ARG A 271 -34.14 5.46 13.13
CA ARG A 271 -35.28 5.94 13.93
C ARG A 271 -35.05 7.34 14.51
N GLN A 272 -33.81 7.69 14.86
CA GLN A 272 -33.46 9.05 15.29
C GLN A 272 -33.61 10.05 14.14
N ALA A 273 -33.10 9.72 12.94
CA ALA A 273 -33.22 10.56 11.75
C ALA A 273 -34.69 10.81 11.35
N GLN A 274 -35.52 9.77 11.40
CA GLN A 274 -36.97 9.88 11.14
C GLN A 274 -37.67 10.82 12.13
N ARG A 275 -37.36 10.71 13.42
CA ARG A 275 -37.91 11.61 14.45
C ARG A 275 -37.41 13.05 14.28
N ALA A 276 -36.13 13.23 13.91
CA ALA A 276 -35.59 14.56 13.62
C ALA A 276 -36.32 15.19 12.41
N LEU A 277 -36.58 14.41 11.37
CA LEU A 277 -37.33 14.86 10.19
C LEU A 277 -38.76 15.29 10.56
N GLN A 278 -39.46 14.49 11.37
CA GLN A 278 -40.81 14.82 11.87
C GLN A 278 -40.83 16.12 12.69
N ARG A 279 -39.76 16.41 13.41
CA ARG A 279 -39.59 17.64 14.21
C ARG A 279 -39.01 18.82 13.41
N GLN A 280 -38.88 18.68 12.09
CA GLN A 280 -38.23 19.66 11.20
C GLN A 280 -36.77 20.01 11.57
N GLN A 281 -36.08 19.13 12.29
CA GLN A 281 -34.66 19.24 12.59
C GLN A 281 -33.85 18.72 11.39
N LEU A 282 -33.88 19.46 10.28
CA LEU A 282 -33.44 18.98 8.97
C LEU A 282 -31.95 18.60 8.92
N ASP A 283 -31.10 19.35 9.61
CA ASP A 283 -29.66 19.10 9.68
C ASP A 283 -29.35 17.75 10.36
N ALA A 284 -29.97 17.51 11.51
CA ALA A 284 -29.83 16.24 12.24
C ALA A 284 -30.46 15.06 11.47
N ALA A 285 -31.59 15.28 10.79
CA ALA A 285 -32.21 14.27 9.95
C ALA A 285 -31.31 13.88 8.77
N ALA A 286 -30.77 14.89 8.07
CA ALA A 286 -29.86 14.71 6.93
C ALA A 286 -28.61 13.92 7.33
N GLN A 287 -27.93 14.36 8.39
CA GLN A 287 -26.76 13.65 8.93
C GLN A 287 -27.10 12.20 9.32
N GLY A 288 -28.26 11.98 9.94
CA GLY A 288 -28.71 10.65 10.34
C GLY A 288 -28.93 9.71 9.15
N PHE A 289 -29.62 10.17 8.10
CA PHE A 289 -29.84 9.34 6.90
C PHE A 289 -28.54 9.09 6.13
N LEU A 290 -27.68 10.10 5.98
CA LEU A 290 -26.37 9.94 5.33
C LEU A 290 -25.47 8.95 6.09
N ALA A 291 -25.47 8.99 7.43
CA ALA A 291 -24.72 8.03 8.25
C ALA A 291 -25.19 6.59 8.07
N VAL A 292 -26.51 6.37 7.92
CA VAL A 292 -27.06 5.04 7.61
C VAL A 292 -26.64 4.59 6.21
N LEU A 293 -26.78 5.46 5.21
CA LEU A 293 -26.44 5.17 3.82
C LEU A 293 -24.94 4.93 3.58
N ALA A 294 -24.07 5.46 4.45
CA ALA A 294 -22.63 5.17 4.42
C ALA A 294 -22.31 3.69 4.74
N VAL A 295 -23.20 3.00 5.47
CA VAL A 295 -23.05 1.57 5.81
C VAL A 295 -23.96 0.70 4.95
N ALA A 296 -25.21 1.12 4.73
CA ALA A 296 -26.22 0.41 3.96
C ALA A 296 -26.75 1.32 2.84
N ALA A 297 -26.01 1.40 1.74
CA ALA A 297 -26.32 2.30 0.61
C ALA A 297 -27.71 2.05 -0.01
N ASP A 298 -28.17 0.80 0.06
CA ASP A 298 -29.43 0.35 -0.52
C ASP A 298 -30.59 0.31 0.49
N ASP A 299 -30.43 0.87 1.70
CA ASP A 299 -31.53 0.91 2.68
C ASP A 299 -32.70 1.77 2.17
N PRO A 300 -33.88 1.18 1.90
CA PRO A 300 -34.99 1.88 1.26
C PRO A 300 -35.65 2.92 2.17
N ASN A 301 -35.52 2.78 3.49
CA ASN A 301 -36.06 3.75 4.45
C ASN A 301 -35.16 4.98 4.54
N ALA A 302 -33.84 4.77 4.55
CA ALA A 302 -32.86 5.84 4.57
C ALA A 302 -32.83 6.61 3.25
N GLN A 303 -32.95 5.93 2.11
CA GLN A 303 -33.06 6.59 0.80
C GLN A 303 -34.29 7.51 0.72
N ARG A 304 -35.47 6.99 1.08
CA ARG A 304 -36.70 7.80 1.13
C ARG A 304 -36.59 8.96 2.12
N GLY A 305 -36.03 8.71 3.31
CA GLY A 305 -35.82 9.73 4.32
C GLY A 305 -34.86 10.84 3.86
N ARG A 306 -33.78 10.48 3.18
CA ARG A 306 -32.84 11.43 2.56
C ARG A 306 -33.54 12.30 1.51
N GLU A 307 -34.38 11.72 0.66
CA GLU A 307 -35.14 12.46 -0.36
C GLU A 307 -36.15 13.43 0.28
N GLN A 308 -36.85 13.01 1.33
CA GLN A 308 -37.75 13.88 2.09
C GLN A 308 -37.00 15.03 2.77
N ALA A 309 -35.85 14.74 3.38
CA ALA A 309 -34.98 15.76 3.97
C ALA A 309 -34.48 16.75 2.90
N LEU A 310 -34.07 16.26 1.72
CA LEU A 310 -33.64 17.09 0.60
C LEU A 310 -34.75 18.06 0.16
N GLN A 311 -35.97 17.56 -0.03
CA GLN A 311 -37.11 18.39 -0.41
C GLN A 311 -37.36 19.49 0.64
N ALA A 312 -37.33 19.15 1.93
CA ALA A 312 -37.52 20.11 3.01
C ALA A 312 -36.40 21.16 3.09
N VAL A 313 -35.13 20.75 2.93
CA VAL A 313 -33.97 21.65 2.93
C VAL A 313 -34.01 22.60 1.73
N VAL A 314 -34.42 22.12 0.55
CA VAL A 314 -34.61 22.97 -0.63
C VAL A 314 -35.66 24.05 -0.36
N VAL A 315 -36.80 23.70 0.24
CA VAL A 315 -37.84 24.68 0.60
C VAL A 315 -37.31 25.69 1.63
N ARG A 316 -36.63 25.22 2.69
CA ARG A 316 -36.05 26.09 3.73
C ARG A 316 -34.99 27.06 3.16
N SER A 317 -34.14 26.59 2.25
CA SER A 317 -33.16 27.41 1.54
C SER A 317 -33.83 28.53 0.74
N GLN A 318 -34.91 28.19 0.04
CA GLN A 318 -35.66 29.15 -0.78
C GLN A 318 -36.35 30.21 0.07
N THR A 319 -37.01 29.82 1.16
CA THR A 319 -37.62 30.75 2.12
C THR A 319 -36.55 31.65 2.74
N SER A 320 -35.43 31.09 3.19
CA SER A 320 -34.33 31.87 3.76
C SER A 320 -33.76 32.88 2.76
N ALA A 321 -33.67 32.52 1.47
CA ALA A 321 -33.23 33.44 0.43
C ALA A 321 -34.24 34.59 0.24
N ASP A 322 -35.53 34.27 0.18
CA ASP A 322 -36.60 35.26 0.02
C ASP A 322 -36.68 36.23 1.23
N ASP A 323 -36.38 35.74 2.43
CA ASP A 323 -36.30 36.52 3.67
C ASP A 323 -34.96 37.28 3.84
N PHE A 324 -34.09 37.27 2.82
CA PHE A 324 -32.74 37.85 2.81
C PHE A 324 -31.76 37.28 3.85
N GLN A 325 -32.03 36.08 4.39
CA GLN A 325 -31.14 35.33 5.27
C GLN A 325 -30.13 34.52 4.44
N PHE A 326 -29.21 35.20 3.75
CA PHE A 326 -28.36 34.57 2.74
C PHE A 326 -27.42 33.48 3.29
N ASP A 327 -26.87 33.66 4.49
CA ASP A 327 -25.98 32.67 5.09
C ASP A 327 -26.72 31.37 5.39
N ALA A 328 -27.97 31.46 5.89
CA ALA A 328 -28.83 30.31 6.11
C ALA A 328 -29.18 29.63 4.77
N ALA A 329 -29.56 30.40 3.76
CA ALA A 329 -29.86 29.89 2.42
C ALA A 329 -28.66 29.17 1.78
N GLN A 330 -27.44 29.69 1.97
CA GLN A 330 -26.20 29.09 1.48
C GLN A 330 -25.85 27.79 2.22
N ARG A 331 -26.00 27.76 3.56
CA ARG A 331 -25.83 26.52 4.34
C ARG A 331 -26.79 25.43 3.88
N ASP A 332 -28.06 25.77 3.67
CA ASP A 332 -29.05 24.81 3.18
C ASP A 332 -28.78 24.35 1.74
N ALA A 333 -28.25 25.23 0.89
CA ALA A 333 -27.83 24.85 -0.46
C ALA A 333 -26.65 23.86 -0.44
N ALA A 334 -25.71 24.01 0.50
CA ALA A 334 -24.64 23.04 0.71
C ALA A 334 -25.17 21.69 1.23
N LEU A 335 -26.05 21.73 2.24
CA LEU A 335 -26.69 20.52 2.78
C LEU A 335 -27.51 19.78 1.72
N ALA A 336 -28.22 20.51 0.85
CA ALA A 336 -28.92 19.91 -0.29
C ALA A 336 -27.96 19.18 -1.24
N ALA A 337 -26.77 19.74 -1.48
CA ALA A 337 -25.75 19.09 -2.31
C ALA A 337 -25.24 17.79 -1.67
N GLU A 338 -25.00 17.77 -0.35
CA GLU A 338 -24.61 16.56 0.40
C GLU A 338 -25.69 15.47 0.36
N LEU A 339 -26.96 15.87 0.41
CA LEU A 339 -28.12 14.97 0.28
C LEU A 339 -28.32 14.42 -1.15
N GLY A 340 -27.48 14.83 -2.11
CA GLY A 340 -27.54 14.36 -3.49
C GLY A 340 -28.44 15.19 -4.40
N ALA A 341 -28.62 16.49 -4.13
CA ALA A 341 -29.35 17.38 -5.04
C ALA A 341 -28.80 17.32 -6.47
N SER A 342 -29.70 17.20 -7.44
CA SER A 342 -29.36 17.23 -8.86
C SER A 342 -28.76 18.58 -9.27
N GLN A 343 -28.02 18.61 -10.37
CA GLN A 343 -27.45 19.84 -10.90
C GLN A 343 -28.50 20.93 -11.16
N ALA A 344 -29.70 20.53 -11.60
CA ALA A 344 -30.82 21.44 -11.82
C ALA A 344 -31.28 22.12 -10.52
N ILE A 345 -31.43 21.35 -9.43
CA ILE A 345 -31.80 21.88 -8.11
C ILE A 345 -30.72 22.84 -7.60
N ARG A 346 -29.44 22.48 -7.74
CA ARG A 346 -28.32 23.35 -7.33
C ARG A 346 -28.31 24.68 -8.08
N GLN A 347 -28.52 24.65 -9.40
CA GLN A 347 -28.64 25.87 -10.21
C GLN A 347 -29.86 26.71 -9.82
N GLN A 348 -31.00 26.07 -9.54
CA GLN A 348 -32.22 26.76 -9.10
C GLN A 348 -31.99 27.52 -7.78
N LEU A 349 -31.37 26.87 -6.78
CA LEU A 349 -31.04 27.52 -5.50
C LEU A 349 -30.09 28.70 -5.69
N ALA A 350 -29.03 28.52 -6.49
CA ALA A 350 -28.06 29.59 -6.78
C ALA A 350 -28.72 30.80 -7.48
N GLN A 351 -29.57 30.55 -8.48
CA GLN A 351 -30.30 31.61 -9.17
C GLN A 351 -31.27 32.34 -8.25
N ARG A 352 -31.97 31.63 -7.35
CA ARG A 352 -32.90 32.26 -6.42
C ARG A 352 -32.15 33.14 -5.41
N LEU A 353 -31.02 32.68 -4.89
CA LEU A 353 -30.15 33.48 -4.04
C LEU A 353 -29.64 34.74 -4.76
N GLN A 354 -29.23 34.63 -6.02
CA GLN A 354 -28.81 35.76 -6.83
C GLN A 354 -29.95 36.78 -7.03
N ARG A 355 -31.15 36.31 -7.36
CA ARG A 355 -32.34 37.16 -7.51
C ARG A 355 -32.70 37.86 -6.21
N ALA A 356 -32.65 37.16 -5.07
CA ALA A 356 -32.91 37.75 -3.77
C ALA A 356 -31.88 38.84 -3.41
N ARG A 357 -30.59 38.63 -3.69
CA ARG A 357 -29.55 39.66 -3.51
C ARG A 357 -29.81 40.90 -4.37
N GLN A 358 -30.17 40.70 -5.63
CA GLN A 358 -30.52 41.81 -6.53
C GLN A 358 -31.76 42.57 -6.04
N ALA A 359 -32.77 41.86 -5.54
CA ALA A 359 -33.97 42.48 -4.96
C ALA A 359 -33.63 43.31 -3.71
N GLN A 360 -32.77 42.80 -2.81
CA GLN A 360 -32.33 43.54 -1.64
C GLN A 360 -31.54 44.80 -2.01
N GLN A 361 -30.63 44.69 -2.98
CA GLN A 361 -29.87 45.84 -3.50
C GLN A 361 -30.79 46.90 -4.11
N ALA A 362 -31.82 46.48 -4.84
CA ALA A 362 -32.82 47.40 -5.41
C ALA A 362 -33.64 48.12 -4.32
N LEU A 363 -33.91 47.46 -3.19
CA LEU A 363 -34.58 48.09 -2.04
C LEU A 363 -33.67 49.09 -1.30
N GLN A 364 -32.35 48.88 -1.32
CA GLN A 364 -31.37 49.76 -0.67
C GLN A 364 -30.97 50.96 -1.53
N GLN A 365 -31.21 50.92 -2.84
CA GLN A 365 -30.95 52.07 -3.71
C GLN A 365 -32.01 53.16 -3.46
N PRO A 366 -31.62 54.43 -3.26
CA PRO A 366 -32.57 55.51 -3.15
C PRO A 366 -33.40 55.57 -4.44
N ALA A 367 -34.71 55.38 -4.32
CA ALA A 367 -35.62 55.46 -5.45
C ALA A 367 -35.46 56.86 -6.09
N ILE A 368 -35.06 56.90 -7.36
CA ILE A 368 -35.01 58.15 -8.13
C ILE A 368 -36.39 58.80 -8.01
N SER A 369 -36.46 59.99 -7.42
CA SER A 369 -37.72 60.69 -7.23
C SER A 369 -38.45 60.83 -8.58
N THR A 370 -39.77 60.79 -8.57
CA THR A 370 -40.59 61.00 -9.78
C THR A 370 -40.19 62.27 -10.53
N ALA A 371 -39.83 63.33 -9.78
CA ALA A 371 -39.32 64.60 -10.32
C ALA A 371 -37.94 64.48 -10.99
N GLN A 372 -37.01 63.65 -10.47
CA GLN A 372 -35.73 63.41 -11.12
C GLN A 372 -35.90 62.53 -12.38
N ARG A 373 -36.74 61.50 -12.32
CA ARG A 373 -37.04 60.63 -13.48
C ARG A 373 -37.67 61.42 -14.63
N GLU A 374 -38.63 62.30 -14.32
CA GLU A 374 -39.25 63.16 -15.33
C GLU A 374 -38.26 64.18 -15.91
N ARG A 375 -37.32 64.72 -15.11
CA ARG A 375 -36.24 65.61 -15.62
C ARG A 375 -35.32 64.88 -16.58
N GLN A 376 -34.85 63.68 -16.23
CA GLN A 376 -33.99 62.86 -17.09
C GLN A 376 -34.71 62.47 -18.38
N LEU A 377 -35.99 62.09 -18.30
CA LEU A 377 -36.80 61.76 -19.48
C LEU A 377 -36.92 62.95 -20.43
N ARG A 378 -37.21 64.16 -19.93
CA ARG A 378 -37.25 65.38 -20.76
C ARG A 378 -35.91 65.68 -21.41
N ASP A 379 -34.80 65.49 -20.69
CA ASP A 379 -33.46 65.66 -21.25
C ASP A 379 -33.19 64.69 -22.40
N HIS A 380 -33.58 63.42 -22.25
CA HIS A 380 -33.37 62.42 -23.29
C HIS A 380 -34.24 62.71 -24.53
N LEU A 381 -35.50 63.09 -24.34
CA LEU A 381 -36.37 63.53 -25.45
C LEU A 381 -35.75 64.72 -26.21
N ARG A 382 -35.19 65.71 -25.49
CA ARG A 382 -34.44 66.83 -26.12
C ARG A 382 -33.17 66.40 -26.82
N LYS A 383 -32.45 65.40 -26.31
CA LYS A 383 -31.25 64.84 -26.98
C LYS A 383 -31.65 64.17 -28.29
N ILE A 384 -32.73 63.40 -28.31
CA ILE A 384 -33.26 62.76 -29.53
C ILE A 384 -33.53 63.83 -30.60
N GLU A 385 -34.28 64.88 -30.28
CA GLU A 385 -34.60 65.95 -31.25
C GLU A 385 -33.36 66.68 -31.78
N ARG A 386 -32.38 66.94 -30.92
CA ARG A 386 -31.11 67.58 -31.33
C ARG A 386 -30.31 66.68 -32.26
N ALA A 387 -30.19 65.40 -31.92
CA ALA A 387 -29.47 64.42 -32.74
C ALA A 387 -30.17 64.18 -34.09
N GLU A 388 -31.51 64.12 -34.11
CA GLU A 388 -32.31 64.08 -35.35
C GLU A 388 -31.99 65.27 -36.26
N ARG A 389 -32.01 66.51 -35.74
CA ARG A 389 -31.71 67.73 -36.52
C ARG A 389 -30.26 67.78 -37.00
N ALA A 390 -29.34 67.25 -36.22
CA ALA A 390 -27.92 67.17 -36.57
C ALA A 390 -27.60 66.00 -37.52
N GLY A 391 -28.57 65.14 -37.86
CA GLY A 391 -28.35 63.93 -38.66
C GLY A 391 -27.52 62.85 -37.95
N GLN A 392 -27.42 62.92 -36.62
CA GLN A 392 -26.67 61.98 -35.77
C GLN A 392 -27.56 60.79 -35.40
N TRP A 393 -27.81 59.91 -36.35
CA TRP A 393 -28.78 58.82 -36.15
C TRP A 393 -28.25 57.67 -35.31
N ILE A 394 -27.01 57.25 -35.57
CA ILE A 394 -26.34 56.14 -34.87
C ILE A 394 -24.90 56.48 -34.45
N SER A 395 -24.27 57.43 -35.16
CA SER A 395 -22.91 57.91 -34.87
C SER A 395 -22.95 59.39 -34.49
N PRO A 396 -22.13 59.85 -33.53
CA PRO A 396 -21.21 59.07 -32.69
C PRO A 396 -21.91 58.36 -31.53
N PRO A 397 -21.33 57.27 -30.99
CA PRO A 397 -21.90 56.53 -29.86
C PRO A 397 -22.08 57.42 -28.63
N GLY A 398 -23.20 57.21 -27.92
CA GLY A 398 -23.57 57.94 -26.70
C GLY A 398 -24.22 59.32 -26.95
N HIS A 399 -24.21 59.80 -28.19
CA HIS A 399 -24.80 61.10 -28.56
C HIS A 399 -25.82 60.98 -29.71
N SER A 400 -26.06 59.77 -30.21
CA SER A 400 -26.97 59.53 -31.32
C SER A 400 -28.44 59.58 -30.90
N ALA A 401 -29.31 59.83 -31.88
CA ALA A 401 -30.76 59.80 -31.67
C ALA A 401 -31.25 58.42 -31.20
N PHE A 402 -30.60 57.35 -31.67
CA PHE A 402 -30.90 55.98 -31.24
C PHE A 402 -30.48 55.71 -29.79
N ASP A 403 -29.29 56.15 -29.37
CA ASP A 403 -28.81 55.96 -28.00
C ASP A 403 -29.72 56.69 -27.01
N ALA A 404 -30.04 57.96 -27.30
CA ALA A 404 -30.95 58.75 -26.47
C ALA A 404 -32.37 58.14 -26.40
N LEU A 405 -32.84 57.50 -27.49
CA LEU A 405 -34.10 56.76 -27.48
C LEU A 405 -34.04 55.54 -26.57
N ARG A 406 -32.96 54.74 -26.62
CA ARG A 406 -32.80 53.57 -25.75
C ARG A 406 -32.77 53.96 -24.28
N GLU A 407 -32.04 55.02 -23.94
CA GLU A 407 -32.01 55.53 -22.57
C GLU A 407 -33.42 55.98 -22.13
N ALA A 408 -34.16 56.71 -22.99
CA ALA A 408 -35.52 57.15 -22.68
C ALA A 408 -36.48 55.96 -22.49
N GLN A 409 -36.35 54.90 -23.30
CA GLN A 409 -37.15 53.68 -23.17
C GLN A 409 -36.82 52.91 -21.88
N SER A 410 -35.57 52.93 -21.42
CA SER A 410 -35.19 52.31 -20.13
C SER A 410 -35.80 53.04 -18.93
N LEU A 411 -35.96 54.37 -19.03
CA LEU A 411 -36.56 55.20 -17.99
C LEU A 411 -38.09 55.14 -17.98
N ALA A 412 -38.72 55.14 -19.16
CA ALA A 412 -40.18 55.22 -19.29
C ALA A 412 -40.70 54.50 -20.55
N PRO A 413 -40.71 53.15 -20.60
CA PRO A 413 -41.03 52.38 -21.80
C PRO A 413 -42.49 52.56 -22.28
N ARG A 414 -43.39 52.98 -21.38
CA ARG A 414 -44.82 53.17 -21.67
C ARG A 414 -45.21 54.62 -21.95
N ASP A 415 -44.30 55.59 -21.79
CA ASP A 415 -44.58 57.01 -21.99
C ASP A 415 -44.93 57.31 -23.46
N THR A 416 -45.98 58.09 -23.67
CA THR A 416 -46.51 58.40 -25.01
C THR A 416 -45.53 59.23 -25.84
N ARG A 417 -44.74 60.10 -25.21
CA ARG A 417 -43.71 60.92 -25.87
C ARG A 417 -42.57 60.06 -26.39
N VAL A 418 -42.16 59.05 -25.63
CA VAL A 418 -41.11 58.09 -26.03
C VAL A 418 -41.59 57.23 -27.21
N LYS A 419 -42.84 56.74 -27.15
CA LYS A 419 -43.45 56.01 -28.27
C LYS A 419 -43.56 56.89 -29.52
N ALA A 420 -43.98 58.14 -29.37
CA ALA A 420 -44.06 59.09 -30.47
C ALA A 420 -42.69 59.39 -31.09
N ALA A 421 -41.64 59.55 -30.26
CA ALA A 421 -40.26 59.72 -30.73
C ALA A 421 -39.78 58.48 -31.53
N ALA A 422 -39.99 57.27 -30.99
CA ALA A 422 -39.66 56.03 -31.69
C ALA A 422 -40.39 55.90 -33.04
N ALA A 423 -41.70 56.20 -33.06
CA ALA A 423 -42.52 56.14 -34.27
C ALA A 423 -42.09 57.17 -35.34
N ARG A 424 -41.58 58.34 -34.92
CA ARG A 424 -41.09 59.38 -35.83
C ARG A 424 -39.71 59.10 -36.40
N LEU A 425 -38.82 58.48 -35.61
CA LEU A 425 -37.43 58.24 -35.99
C LEU A 425 -37.29 57.36 -37.23
N LEU A 426 -38.11 56.31 -37.35
CA LEU A 426 -38.06 55.38 -38.49
C LEU A 426 -38.36 56.04 -39.86
N PRO A 427 -39.48 56.75 -40.07
CA PRO A 427 -39.71 57.46 -41.32
C PRO A 427 -38.71 58.60 -41.55
N ALA A 428 -38.14 59.19 -40.48
CA ALA A 428 -37.12 60.21 -40.60
C ALA A 428 -35.76 59.65 -41.09
N SER A 429 -35.34 58.48 -40.60
CA SER A 429 -34.12 57.81 -41.07
C SER A 429 -34.24 57.37 -42.53
N ARG A 430 -35.43 56.95 -42.97
CA ARG A 430 -35.73 56.65 -44.38
C ARG A 430 -35.58 57.88 -45.28
N ARG A 431 -36.19 59.01 -44.88
CA ARG A 431 -36.04 60.27 -45.62
C ARG A 431 -34.58 60.72 -45.67
N CYS A 432 -33.84 60.63 -44.54
CA CYS A 432 -32.42 60.93 -44.53
C CYS A 432 -31.64 60.10 -45.55
N PHE A 433 -31.91 58.79 -45.61
CA PHE A 433 -31.29 57.89 -46.57
C PHE A 433 -31.56 58.35 -48.01
N ASP A 434 -32.83 58.56 -48.37
CA ASP A 434 -33.21 58.96 -49.72
C ASP A 434 -32.66 60.35 -50.10
N ASP A 435 -32.62 61.30 -49.18
CA ASP A 435 -32.05 62.64 -49.39
C ASP A 435 -30.54 62.60 -49.66
N ASN A 436 -29.79 61.87 -48.82
CA ASN A 436 -28.34 61.74 -48.99
C ASN A 436 -27.97 60.94 -50.24
N LEU A 437 -28.76 59.92 -50.59
CA LEU A 437 -28.56 59.15 -51.81
C LEU A 437 -28.77 60.02 -53.06
N ARG A 438 -29.80 60.89 -53.07
CA ARG A 438 -30.04 61.87 -54.14
C ARG A 438 -28.92 62.89 -54.29
N GLN A 439 -28.26 63.25 -53.19
CA GLN A 439 -27.15 64.20 -53.17
C GLN A 439 -25.77 63.53 -53.35
N ASN A 440 -25.73 62.23 -53.66
CA ASN A 440 -24.50 61.45 -53.83
C ASN A 440 -23.62 61.37 -52.56
N ARG A 441 -24.21 61.63 -51.39
CA ARG A 441 -23.56 61.57 -50.07
C ARG A 441 -23.62 60.15 -49.51
N VAL A 442 -22.91 59.22 -50.15
CA VAL A 442 -22.98 57.78 -49.87
C VAL A 442 -22.61 57.38 -48.44
N GLN A 443 -21.65 58.05 -47.80
CA GLN A 443 -21.31 57.81 -46.39
C GLN A 443 -22.46 58.19 -45.44
N ALA A 444 -23.03 59.39 -45.64
CA ALA A 444 -24.16 59.85 -44.84
C ALA A 444 -25.43 59.01 -45.07
N ALA A 445 -25.65 58.58 -46.32
CA ALA A 445 -26.71 57.61 -46.64
C ALA A 445 -26.48 56.28 -45.90
N GLY A 446 -25.25 55.77 -45.85
CA GLY A 446 -24.89 54.58 -45.09
C GLY A 446 -25.24 54.67 -43.60
N ALA A 447 -24.89 55.79 -42.96
CA ALA A 447 -25.26 56.03 -41.55
C ALA A 447 -26.78 56.04 -41.32
N CYS A 448 -27.54 56.64 -42.25
CA CYS A 448 -29.01 56.67 -42.19
C CYS A 448 -29.64 55.28 -42.44
N LEU A 449 -29.04 54.47 -43.32
CA LEU A 449 -29.45 53.09 -43.55
C LEU A 449 -29.19 52.21 -42.32
N GLN A 450 -28.04 52.36 -41.67
CA GLN A 450 -27.70 51.63 -40.45
C GLN A 450 -28.69 51.95 -39.32
N ALA A 451 -29.06 53.23 -39.17
CA ALA A 451 -30.08 53.64 -38.22
C ALA A 451 -31.46 53.04 -38.54
N TRP A 452 -31.87 53.04 -39.82
CA TRP A 452 -33.10 52.37 -40.24
C TRP A 452 -33.06 50.86 -39.89
N GLN A 453 -31.98 50.15 -40.23
CA GLN A 453 -31.84 48.73 -39.91
C GLN A 453 -31.90 48.46 -38.40
N THR A 454 -31.35 49.34 -37.58
CA THR A 454 -31.35 49.18 -36.12
C THR A 454 -32.75 49.44 -35.54
N LEU A 455 -33.47 50.43 -36.05
CA LEU A 455 -34.83 50.78 -35.63
C LEU A 455 -35.89 49.76 -36.09
N SER A 456 -35.68 49.13 -37.25
CA SER A 456 -36.61 48.15 -37.82
C SER A 456 -35.86 47.09 -38.64
N PRO A 457 -35.28 46.07 -37.98
CA PRO A 457 -34.44 45.06 -38.63
C PRO A 457 -35.16 44.25 -39.72
N THR A 458 -36.49 44.13 -39.60
CA THR A 458 -37.35 43.35 -40.51
C THR A 458 -38.10 44.22 -41.52
N ALA A 459 -37.74 45.50 -41.67
CA ALA A 459 -38.41 46.38 -42.63
C ALA A 459 -38.20 45.88 -44.08
N ALA A 460 -39.30 45.63 -44.78
CA ALA A 460 -39.31 45.12 -46.16
C ALA A 460 -38.51 45.99 -47.17
N GLY A 461 -38.32 47.28 -46.88
CA GLY A 461 -37.54 48.19 -47.72
C GLY A 461 -36.01 48.13 -47.54
N LEU A 462 -35.49 47.37 -46.57
CA LEU A 462 -34.04 47.31 -46.33
C LEU A 462 -33.24 46.67 -47.46
N PRO A 463 -33.67 45.54 -48.08
CA PRO A 463 -32.93 44.94 -49.19
C PRO A 463 -32.79 45.90 -50.37
N SER A 464 -33.88 46.58 -50.75
CA SER A 464 -33.85 47.55 -51.84
C SER A 464 -33.02 48.79 -51.51
N ALA A 465 -33.02 49.25 -50.25
CA ALA A 465 -32.16 50.34 -49.82
C ALA A 465 -30.66 49.98 -49.85
N ARG A 466 -30.28 48.78 -49.41
CA ARG A 466 -28.89 48.28 -49.51
C ARG A 466 -28.43 48.19 -50.95
N LEU A 467 -29.26 47.62 -51.82
CA LEU A 467 -28.98 47.52 -53.26
C LEU A 467 -28.74 48.91 -53.87
N ARG A 468 -29.66 49.86 -53.64
CA ARG A 468 -29.54 51.24 -54.16
C ARG A 468 -28.28 51.94 -53.66
N LEU A 469 -27.90 51.73 -52.40
CA LEU A 469 -26.68 52.31 -51.83
C LEU A 469 -25.41 51.67 -52.43
N ALA A 470 -25.39 50.34 -52.58
CA ALA A 470 -24.27 49.62 -53.20
C ALA A 470 -24.06 50.04 -54.66
N GLN A 471 -25.15 50.13 -55.44
CA GLN A 471 -25.13 50.66 -56.81
C GLN A 471 -24.59 52.10 -56.85
N ARG A 472 -25.01 52.96 -55.91
CA ARG A 472 -24.52 54.34 -55.83
C ARG A 472 -23.03 54.41 -55.50
N TRP A 473 -22.55 53.58 -54.57
CA TRP A 473 -21.12 53.47 -54.26
C TRP A 473 -20.32 53.10 -55.51
N LEU A 474 -20.75 52.07 -56.26
CA LEU A 474 -20.07 51.67 -57.50
C LEU A 474 -20.12 52.75 -58.58
N ALA A 475 -21.24 53.45 -58.74
CA ALA A 475 -21.36 54.52 -59.73
C ALA A 475 -20.36 55.66 -59.45
N ILE A 476 -20.31 56.15 -58.20
CA ILE A 476 -19.35 57.19 -57.80
C ILE A 476 -17.92 56.64 -57.84
N GLY A 477 -17.71 55.40 -57.42
CA GLY A 477 -16.42 54.72 -57.50
C GLY A 477 -15.90 54.60 -58.93
N SER A 478 -16.77 54.32 -59.91
CA SER A 478 -16.41 54.24 -61.33
C SER A 478 -16.04 55.60 -61.92
N GLU A 479 -16.73 56.67 -61.52
CA GLU A 479 -16.38 58.04 -61.89
C GLU A 479 -15.00 58.43 -61.30
N ARG A 480 -14.80 58.16 -60.00
CA ARG A 480 -13.56 58.46 -59.28
C ARG A 480 -12.37 57.66 -59.81
N LEU A 481 -12.57 56.38 -60.13
CA LEU A 481 -11.58 55.53 -60.77
C LEU A 481 -11.14 56.09 -62.13
N GLY A 482 -12.09 56.56 -62.94
CA GLY A 482 -11.79 57.22 -64.22
C GLY A 482 -10.94 58.50 -64.06
N ASN A 483 -11.07 59.18 -62.91
CA ASN A 483 -10.30 60.36 -62.56
C ASN A 483 -9.00 60.05 -61.78
N GLY A 484 -8.64 58.77 -61.61
CA GLY A 484 -7.40 58.35 -60.94
C GLY A 484 -7.46 58.22 -59.42
N ASP A 485 -8.62 58.39 -58.78
CA ASP A 485 -8.80 58.24 -57.33
C ASP A 485 -9.01 56.76 -56.96
N LEU A 486 -7.90 56.01 -56.95
CA LEU A 486 -7.86 54.57 -56.65
C LEU A 486 -8.28 54.27 -55.20
N ALA A 487 -7.99 55.17 -54.26
CA ALA A 487 -8.30 54.97 -52.84
C ALA A 487 -9.81 55.02 -52.59
N PHE A 488 -10.51 56.02 -53.15
CA PHE A 488 -11.96 56.06 -53.05
C PHE A 488 -12.61 54.90 -53.80
N ALA A 489 -12.10 54.55 -54.98
CA ALA A 489 -12.63 53.44 -55.77
C ALA A 489 -12.52 52.08 -55.04
N ALA A 490 -11.40 51.83 -54.34
CA ALA A 490 -11.23 50.66 -53.49
C ALA A 490 -12.23 50.63 -52.32
N HIS A 491 -12.36 51.75 -51.61
CA HIS A 491 -13.33 51.85 -50.51
C HIS A 491 -14.78 51.67 -51.01
N ALA A 492 -15.11 52.19 -52.19
CA ALA A 492 -16.43 52.00 -52.79
C ALA A 492 -16.72 50.52 -53.12
N ALA A 493 -15.73 49.76 -53.61
CA ALA A 493 -15.87 48.31 -53.83
C ALA A 493 -16.15 47.56 -52.52
N GLU A 494 -15.38 47.87 -51.47
CA GLU A 494 -15.55 47.28 -50.14
C GLU A 494 -16.96 47.55 -49.59
N GLN A 495 -17.41 48.82 -49.63
CA GLN A 495 -18.74 49.19 -49.16
C GLN A 495 -19.84 48.51 -49.98
N ALA A 496 -19.70 48.43 -51.30
CA ALA A 496 -20.67 47.72 -52.15
C ALA A 496 -20.73 46.22 -51.82
N ARG A 497 -19.58 45.57 -51.59
CA ARG A 497 -19.48 44.16 -51.18
C ARG A 497 -20.17 43.89 -49.85
N LEU A 498 -19.95 44.76 -48.86
CA LEU A 498 -20.60 44.65 -47.54
C LEU A 498 -22.12 44.83 -47.61
N LEU A 499 -22.60 45.69 -48.51
CA LEU A 499 -24.02 46.01 -48.64
C LEU A 499 -24.77 44.98 -49.49
N GLN A 500 -24.16 44.53 -50.59
CA GLN A 500 -24.76 43.62 -51.57
C GLN A 500 -23.66 42.76 -52.22
N PRO A 501 -23.32 41.60 -51.63
CA PRO A 501 -22.28 40.71 -52.16
C PRO A 501 -22.57 40.23 -53.59
N ASP A 502 -23.85 39.96 -53.90
CA ASP A 502 -24.30 39.43 -55.20
C ASP A 502 -24.59 40.55 -56.22
N LEU A 503 -23.99 41.73 -56.08
CA LEU A 503 -24.22 42.85 -57.00
C LEU A 503 -23.58 42.56 -58.36
N ALA A 504 -24.41 42.47 -59.40
CA ALA A 504 -23.97 42.05 -60.75
C ALA A 504 -22.81 42.89 -61.34
N GLU A 505 -22.74 44.18 -61.01
CA GLU A 505 -21.71 45.10 -61.53
C GLU A 505 -20.39 45.04 -60.75
N LEU A 506 -20.37 44.43 -59.56
CA LEU A 506 -19.23 44.46 -58.63
C LEU A 506 -17.99 43.74 -59.19
N PRO A 507 -18.06 42.50 -59.74
CA PRO A 507 -16.88 41.80 -60.25
C PRO A 507 -16.18 42.57 -61.38
N ALA A 508 -16.95 43.10 -62.34
CA ALA A 508 -16.42 43.89 -63.44
C ALA A 508 -15.80 45.22 -62.97
N PHE A 509 -16.33 45.83 -61.91
CA PHE A 509 -15.71 47.01 -61.29
C PHE A 509 -14.38 46.66 -60.61
N GLU A 510 -14.32 45.60 -59.83
CA GLU A 510 -13.10 45.14 -59.16
C GLU A 510 -11.99 44.76 -60.15
N ASP A 511 -12.33 44.13 -61.28
CA ASP A 511 -11.38 43.84 -62.36
C ASP A 511 -10.78 45.11 -62.99
N ARG A 512 -11.58 46.18 -63.11
CA ARG A 512 -11.08 47.47 -63.60
C ARG A 512 -10.18 48.13 -62.57
N LEU A 513 -10.55 48.08 -61.29
CA LEU A 513 -9.75 48.60 -60.19
C LEU A 513 -8.38 47.90 -60.09
N ARG A 514 -8.35 46.56 -60.18
CA ARG A 514 -7.10 45.76 -60.20
C ARG A 514 -6.19 46.14 -61.36
N ARG A 515 -6.75 46.29 -62.57
CA ARG A 515 -5.99 46.69 -63.77
C ARG A 515 -5.43 48.11 -63.67
N ALA A 516 -6.09 49.01 -62.93
CA ALA A 516 -5.63 50.36 -62.66
C ALA A 516 -4.58 50.45 -61.52
N GLY A 517 -4.16 49.32 -60.95
CA GLY A 517 -3.17 49.27 -59.86
C GLY A 517 -3.76 49.44 -58.45
N GLY A 518 -5.09 49.45 -58.31
CA GLY A 518 -5.76 49.45 -57.00
C GLY A 518 -5.82 48.04 -56.38
N ARG A 519 -5.68 47.95 -55.05
CA ARG A 519 -5.96 46.71 -54.30
C ARG A 519 -7.44 46.68 -53.91
N ALA A 520 -8.09 45.55 -54.17
CA ALA A 520 -9.45 45.26 -53.74
C ALA A 520 -9.36 44.12 -52.72
N ASP A 521 -8.82 44.40 -51.53
CA ASP A 521 -8.73 43.41 -50.45
C ASP A 521 -10.12 43.10 -49.87
#